data_AF-A0A957GSS1-F1
#
_entry.id   AF-A0A957GSS1-F1
#
_cell.length_a   1.000
_cell.length_b   1.000
_cell.length_c   1.000
_cell.angle_alpha   90.00
_cell.angle_beta   90.00
_cell.angle_gamma   90.00
#
_symmetry.space_group_name_H-M   'P 1'
#
loop_
_entity.id
_entity.type
_entity.pdbx_description
1 polymer ?
#
loop_
_entity_poly.entity_id
_entity_poly.type
_entity_poly.pdbx_seq_one_letter_code
_entity_poly.pdbx_strand_id
1 'polypeptide(L)'
;DSVWSWADDHIRQRVVAQLAQMGWLSAEEVCHAWVVRVRHAYPRYDLGYREHLAQVHDFLHQWPGLHLVGRTGSFRYMNSDGVIEDVFRFVGQRFPQTAVSVQPMAQQNGRWA
;
A
#
# COMPACT_ATOMS: atom_id res chain seq x y z
N ASP A 1 -16.68 -8.90 7.60
CA ASP A 1 -17.15 -8.47 6.28
C ASP A 1 -17.54 -9.73 5.51
N SER A 2 -18.72 -9.75 4.90
CA SER A 2 -19.26 -10.94 4.21
C SER A 2 -18.48 -11.30 2.95
N VAL A 3 -17.99 -10.31 2.20
CA VAL A 3 -17.17 -10.52 0.99
C VAL A 3 -15.80 -11.05 1.35
N TRP A 4 -15.19 -10.53 2.43
CA TRP A 4 -13.89 -11.01 2.91
C TRP A 4 -13.88 -12.51 3.23
N SER A 5 -15.01 -13.02 3.74
CA SER A 5 -15.21 -14.43 4.10
C SER A 5 -15.64 -15.35 2.95
N TRP A 6 -15.89 -14.81 1.75
CA TRP A 6 -16.25 -15.67 0.62
C TRP A 6 -15.11 -16.58 0.19
N ALA A 7 -15.47 -17.75 -0.33
CA ALA A 7 -14.55 -18.63 -1.02
C ALA A 7 -14.00 -17.96 -2.30
N ASP A 8 -12.75 -18.24 -2.63
CA ASP A 8 -12.04 -17.64 -3.77
C ASP A 8 -12.76 -17.90 -5.09
N ASP A 9 -13.31 -19.12 -5.26
CA ASP A 9 -14.07 -19.51 -6.44
C ASP A 9 -15.32 -18.65 -6.63
N HIS A 10 -16.01 -18.30 -5.54
CA HIS A 10 -17.19 -17.44 -5.60
C HIS A 10 -16.80 -16.00 -5.97
N ILE A 11 -15.70 -15.48 -5.41
CA ILE A 11 -15.16 -14.16 -5.79
C ILE A 11 -14.79 -14.15 -7.28
N ARG A 12 -14.09 -15.19 -7.76
CA ARG A 12 -13.71 -15.35 -9.17
C ARG A 12 -14.94 -15.33 -10.08
N GLN A 13 -15.91 -16.20 -9.82
CA GLN A 13 -17.13 -16.32 -10.63
C GLN A 13 -17.88 -15.00 -10.71
N ARG A 14 -18.02 -14.30 -9.56
CA ARG A 14 -18.69 -13.00 -9.50
C ARG A 14 -17.95 -11.95 -10.33
N VAL A 15 -16.63 -11.82 -10.17
CA VAL A 15 -15.84 -10.83 -10.90
C VAL A 15 -15.87 -11.08 -12.40
N VAL A 16 -15.72 -12.35 -12.85
CA VAL A 16 -15.80 -12.71 -14.27
C VAL A 16 -17.18 -12.38 -14.85
N ALA A 17 -18.26 -12.75 -14.15
CA ALA A 17 -19.62 -12.44 -14.60
C ALA A 17 -19.86 -10.92 -14.72
N GLN A 18 -19.32 -10.12 -13.79
CA GLN A 18 -19.43 -8.66 -13.83
C GLN A 18 -18.62 -8.05 -14.98
N LEU A 19 -17.39 -8.52 -15.21
CA LEU A 19 -16.56 -8.06 -16.33
C LEU A 19 -17.22 -8.39 -17.69
N ALA A 20 -17.89 -9.55 -17.79
CA ALA A 20 -18.66 -9.92 -18.97
C ALA A 20 -19.91 -9.06 -19.18
N GLN A 21 -20.66 -8.76 -18.11
CA GLN A 21 -21.80 -7.84 -18.17
C GLN A 21 -21.39 -6.43 -18.62
N MET A 22 -20.19 -5.98 -18.23
CA MET A 22 -19.64 -4.69 -18.63
C MET A 22 -19.04 -4.70 -20.05
N GLY A 23 -18.97 -5.86 -20.72
CA GLY A 23 -18.41 -6.00 -22.06
C GLY A 23 -16.88 -5.92 -22.15
N TRP A 24 -16.16 -6.21 -21.06
CA TRP A 24 -14.69 -6.15 -21.03
C TRP A 24 -14.03 -7.45 -21.50
N LEU A 25 -14.68 -8.59 -21.25
CA LEU A 25 -14.23 -9.94 -21.63
C LEU A 25 -15.40 -10.93 -21.66
N SER A 26 -15.26 -12.07 -22.32
CA SER A 26 -16.11 -13.25 -22.15
C SER A 26 -15.51 -14.22 -21.12
N ALA A 27 -16.33 -15.11 -20.54
CA ALA A 27 -15.85 -16.05 -19.53
C ALA A 27 -14.78 -17.01 -20.07
N GLU A 28 -14.86 -17.32 -21.36
CA GLU A 28 -13.95 -18.19 -22.10
C GLU A 28 -12.57 -17.55 -22.34
N GLU A 29 -12.47 -16.22 -22.30
CA GLU A 29 -11.20 -15.50 -22.44
C GLU A 29 -10.35 -15.53 -21.17
N VAL A 30 -10.90 -16.01 -20.05
CA VAL A 30 -10.20 -16.07 -18.76
C VAL A 30 -9.29 -17.30 -18.69
N CYS A 31 -8.00 -17.11 -18.93
CA CYS A 31 -7.02 -18.19 -18.79
C CYS A 31 -6.70 -18.54 -17.32
N HIS A 32 -6.57 -17.52 -16.46
CA HIS A 32 -6.16 -17.67 -15.06
C HIS A 32 -6.81 -16.60 -14.17
N ALA A 33 -7.11 -16.95 -12.93
CA ALA A 33 -7.60 -16.00 -11.92
C ALA A 33 -7.15 -16.40 -10.53
N TRP A 34 -6.69 -15.43 -9.74
CA TRP A 34 -6.13 -15.65 -8.40
C TRP A 34 -6.72 -14.60 -7.44
N VAL A 35 -6.95 -15.00 -6.19
CA VAL A 35 -7.44 -14.11 -5.14
C VAL A 35 -6.35 -13.93 -4.11
N VAL A 36 -5.94 -12.69 -3.88
CA VAL A 36 -4.96 -12.34 -2.84
C VAL A 36 -5.64 -11.49 -1.78
N ARG A 37 -5.51 -11.90 -0.51
CA ARG A 37 -6.08 -11.20 0.64
C ARG A 37 -4.99 -10.53 1.45
N VAL A 38 -5.05 -9.20 1.53
CA VAL A 38 -4.08 -8.40 2.29
C VAL A 38 -4.80 -7.69 3.43
N ARG A 39 -4.75 -8.27 4.64
CA ARG A 39 -5.50 -7.80 5.82
C ARG A 39 -5.21 -6.34 6.19
N HIS A 40 -3.96 -5.91 6.02
CA HIS A 40 -3.47 -4.58 6.39
C HIS A 40 -2.99 -3.81 5.16
N ALA A 41 -3.74 -3.87 4.05
CA ALA A 41 -3.36 -3.18 2.82
C ALA A 41 -3.37 -1.66 2.98
N TYR A 42 -4.23 -1.10 3.82
CA TYR A 42 -4.43 0.34 3.95
C TYR A 42 -4.40 0.74 5.43
N PRO A 43 -3.68 1.82 5.80
CA PRO A 43 -3.88 2.43 7.12
C PRO A 43 -5.31 2.94 7.18
N ARG A 44 -6.06 2.45 8.16
CA ARG A 44 -7.44 2.87 8.41
C ARG A 44 -7.40 3.91 9.51
N TYR A 45 -7.85 5.12 9.19
CA TYR A 45 -7.99 6.20 10.16
C TYR A 45 -9.37 6.12 10.80
N ASP A 46 -9.45 5.38 11.89
CA ASP A 46 -10.66 5.32 12.72
C ASP A 46 -10.78 6.54 13.64
N LEU A 47 -11.89 6.61 14.37
CA LEU A 47 -12.07 7.65 15.39
C LEU A 47 -11.00 7.48 16.47
N GLY A 48 -10.28 8.56 16.78
CA GLY A 48 -9.20 8.52 17.77
C GLY A 48 -7.88 7.92 17.25
N TYR A 49 -7.74 7.69 15.93
CA TYR A 49 -6.54 7.03 15.38
C TYR A 49 -5.25 7.78 15.75
N ARG A 50 -5.30 9.11 15.88
CA ARG A 50 -4.10 9.93 16.16
C ARG A 50 -3.59 9.66 17.57
N GLU A 51 -4.50 9.56 18.53
CA GLU A 51 -4.21 9.28 19.93
C GLU A 51 -3.68 7.85 20.09
N HIS A 52 -4.30 6.88 19.42
CA HIS A 52 -3.82 5.49 19.40
C HIS A 52 -2.43 5.39 18.73
N LEU A 53 -2.25 6.06 17.60
CA LEU A 53 -0.99 6.06 16.87
C LEU A 53 0.12 6.72 17.70
N ALA A 54 -0.16 7.81 18.39
CA ALA A 54 0.78 8.47 19.28
C ALA A 54 1.27 7.53 20.38
N GLN A 55 0.36 6.81 21.06
CA GLN A 55 0.74 5.83 22.09
C GLN A 55 1.69 4.74 21.55
N VAL A 56 1.41 4.22 20.34
CA VAL A 56 2.27 3.23 19.69
C VAL A 56 3.62 3.83 19.31
N HIS A 57 3.64 5.03 18.75
CA HIS A 57 4.87 5.73 18.38
C HIS A 57 5.73 6.00 19.62
N ASP A 58 5.15 6.53 20.69
CA ASP A 58 5.85 6.86 21.94
C ASP A 58 6.48 5.61 22.57
N PHE A 59 5.77 4.48 22.53
CA PHE A 59 6.32 3.20 22.96
C PHE A 59 7.52 2.77 22.10
N LEU A 60 7.38 2.79 20.77
CA LEU A 60 8.42 2.36 19.83
C LEU A 60 9.63 3.31 19.78
N HIS A 61 9.46 4.58 20.17
CA HIS A 61 10.55 5.55 20.25
C HIS A 61 11.56 5.27 21.38
N GLN A 62 11.28 4.31 22.27
CA GLN A 62 12.21 3.88 23.31
C GLN A 62 13.45 3.15 22.76
N TRP A 63 13.45 2.73 21.49
CA TRP A 63 14.57 2.07 20.83
C TRP A 63 15.27 3.01 19.83
N PRO A 64 16.47 3.54 20.13
CA PRO A 64 17.14 4.55 19.30
C PRO A 64 17.49 4.13 17.85
N GLY A 65 17.53 2.83 17.58
CA GLY A 65 17.80 2.27 16.25
C GLY A 65 16.55 1.82 15.48
N LEU A 66 15.36 1.92 16.07
CA LEU A 66 14.10 1.58 15.41
C LEU A 66 13.51 2.82 14.74
N HIS A 67 13.28 2.73 13.44
CA HIS A 67 12.75 3.84 12.65
C HIS A 67 11.50 3.40 11.88
N LEU A 68 10.43 4.16 12.06
CA LEU A 68 9.13 3.90 11.46
C LEU A 68 9.02 4.67 10.13
N VAL A 69 9.10 3.96 9.02
CA VAL A 69 9.12 4.52 7.65
C VAL A 69 8.16 3.78 6.74
N GLY A 70 7.80 4.40 5.62
CA GLY A 70 6.91 3.78 4.64
C GLY A 70 5.47 3.62 5.13
N ARG A 71 4.62 3.02 4.30
CA ARG A 71 3.15 3.11 4.44
C ARG A 71 2.62 2.59 5.77
N THR A 72 2.91 1.33 6.09
CA THR A 72 2.42 0.69 7.31
C THR A 72 3.27 1.07 8.52
N GLY A 73 4.60 1.22 8.33
CA GLY A 73 5.52 1.59 9.40
C GLY A 73 5.23 2.98 9.96
N SER A 74 5.08 3.98 9.09
CA SER A 74 4.71 5.35 9.51
C SER A 74 3.19 5.55 9.63
N PHE A 75 2.38 4.51 9.38
CA PHE A 75 0.92 4.55 9.32
C PHE A 75 0.34 5.70 8.46
N ARG A 76 0.92 5.94 7.27
CA ARG A 76 0.45 6.96 6.31
C ARG A 76 0.03 6.32 5.00
N TYR A 77 -1.08 6.79 4.44
CA TYR A 77 -1.50 6.40 3.10
C TYR A 77 -0.48 6.89 2.07
N MET A 78 0.27 5.96 1.46
CA MET A 78 1.31 6.24 0.46
C MET A 78 1.25 5.20 -0.66
N ASN A 79 1.39 5.67 -1.90
CA ASN A 79 1.65 4.81 -3.06
C ASN A 79 3.12 4.35 -3.07
N SER A 80 3.44 3.34 -3.88
CA SER A 80 4.75 2.68 -3.88
C SER A 80 5.92 3.64 -4.12
N ASP A 81 5.78 4.56 -5.07
CA ASP A 81 6.72 5.64 -5.36
C ASP A 81 6.94 6.54 -4.13
N GLY A 82 5.86 6.95 -3.47
CA GLY A 82 5.92 7.74 -2.24
C GLY A 82 6.59 7.00 -1.07
N VAL A 83 6.38 5.69 -0.96
CA VAL A 83 7.08 4.85 0.05
C VAL A 83 8.58 4.84 -0.22
N ILE A 84 8.98 4.63 -1.47
CA ILE A 84 10.39 4.59 -1.86
C ILE A 84 11.05 5.96 -1.59
N GLU A 85 10.40 7.05 -1.99
CA GLU A 85 10.90 8.40 -1.74
C GLU A 85 11.02 8.72 -0.24
N ASP A 86 10.01 8.37 0.56
CA ASP A 86 9.99 8.57 2.01
C ASP A 86 11.18 7.87 2.69
N VAL A 87 11.42 6.61 2.36
CA VAL A 87 12.53 5.82 2.92
C VAL A 87 13.87 6.40 2.51
N PHE A 88 14.04 6.76 1.24
CA PHE A 88 15.32 7.31 0.79
C PHE A 88 15.61 8.69 1.38
N ARG A 89 14.60 9.55 1.52
CA ARG A 89 14.72 10.83 2.23
C ARG A 89 15.15 10.60 3.68
N PHE A 90 14.50 9.67 4.37
CA PHE A 90 14.83 9.29 5.74
C PHE A 90 16.29 8.82 5.86
N VAL A 91 16.71 7.90 4.98
CA VAL A 91 18.09 7.38 4.97
C VAL A 91 19.10 8.50 4.69
N GLY A 92 18.83 9.37 3.71
CA GLY A 92 19.73 10.48 3.38
C GLY A 92 19.92 11.48 4.53
N GLN A 93 18.87 11.74 5.30
CA GLN A 93 18.93 12.61 6.47
C GLN A 93 19.62 11.95 7.68
N ARG A 94 19.38 10.66 7.90
CA ARG A 94 19.83 9.95 9.11
C ARG A 94 21.22 9.30 8.95
N PHE A 95 21.53 8.86 7.74
CA PHE A 95 22.74 8.10 7.39
C PHE A 95 23.36 8.69 6.10
N PRO A 96 23.94 9.90 6.17
CA PRO A 96 24.39 10.62 4.98
C PRO A 96 25.47 9.88 4.17
N GLN A 97 26.26 9.01 4.82
CA GLN A 97 27.31 8.21 4.17
C GLN A 97 26.75 7.09 3.28
N THR A 98 25.49 6.70 3.47
CA THR A 98 24.80 5.65 2.70
C THR A 98 23.73 6.22 1.77
N ALA A 99 23.70 7.55 1.60
CA ALA A 99 22.65 8.21 0.85
C ALA A 99 22.73 7.85 -0.64
N VAL A 100 21.69 7.20 -1.14
CA VAL A 100 21.45 7.04 -2.58
C VAL A 100 20.53 8.18 -3.01
N SER A 101 20.93 8.93 -4.05
CA SER A 101 20.11 10.02 -4.58
C SER A 101 18.93 9.47 -5.37
N VAL A 102 17.74 9.99 -5.11
CA VAL A 102 16.50 9.59 -5.81
C VAL A 102 15.91 10.83 -6.41
N GLN A 103 15.72 10.80 -7.72
CA GLN A 103 15.11 11.93 -8.41
C GLN A 103 13.59 11.89 -8.19
N PRO A 104 12.97 13.00 -7.75
CA PRO A 104 11.52 13.07 -7.62
C PRO A 104 10.84 12.78 -8.95
N MET A 105 9.81 11.93 -8.93
CA MET A 105 9.08 11.52 -10.14
C MET A 105 8.41 12.72 -10.85
N ALA A 106 8.11 13.78 -10.11
CA ALA A 106 7.56 15.04 -10.63
C ALA A 106 8.50 15.80 -11.59
N GLN A 107 9.79 15.45 -11.65
CA GLN A 107 10.74 16.03 -12.61
C GLN A 107 10.85 15.24 -13.93
N GLN A 108 10.17 14.10 -14.07
CA GLN A 108 10.03 13.42 -15.36
C GLN A 108 8.88 14.05 -16.14
N ASN A 109 9.19 15.13 -16.85
CA ASN A 109 8.32 15.70 -17.88
C ASN A 109 7.94 14.62 -18.90
N GLY A 110 6.69 14.13 -18.86
CA GLY A 110 6.13 13.41 -20.00
C GLY A 110 5.03 12.40 -19.70
N ARG A 111 3.79 12.80 -20.05
CA ARG A 111 2.69 11.92 -20.51
C ARG A 111 2.16 10.88 -19.52
N TRP A 112 1.09 11.25 -18.83
CA TRP A 112 -0.01 10.32 -18.57
C TRP A 112 -1.16 10.75 -19.50
N ALA A 113 -1.22 10.13 -20.68
CA ALA A 113 -2.41 10.12 -21.53
C ALA A 113 -3.35 9.03 -21.03
#